data_AF-A0A5E4N547-F1
#
_entry.id   AF-A0A5E4N547-F1
#
_cell.length_a   1.000
_cell.length_b   1.000
_cell.length_c   1.000
_cell.angle_alpha   90.00
_cell.angle_beta   90.00
_cell.angle_gamma   90.00
#
_symmetry.space_group_name_H-M   'P 1'
#
loop_
_entity.id
_entity.type
_entity.pdbx_description
1 polymer ?
#
loop_
_entity_poly.entity_id
_entity_poly.type
_entity_poly.pdbx_seq_one_letter_code
_entity_poly.pdbx_strand_id
1 'polypeptide(L)' 'MEWFGHIWRAEDDILKKVTTATIEIQKKRILGRPRTRWKDAVKRDIQLLDVNASVELALNRERWRDLLVAAQVLQGLLS' A
#
# COMPACT_ATOMS: atom_id res chain seq x y z
N MET A 1 4.30 -2.89 -5.17
CA MET A 1 3.83 -1.65 -4.53
C MET A 1 3.31 -0.61 -5.53
N GLU A 2 3.77 -0.59 -6.78
CA GLU A 2 3.40 0.40 -7.81
C GLU A 2 1.90 0.66 -7.95
N TRP A 3 1.11 -0.41 -8.06
CA TRP A 3 -0.35 -0.37 -8.16
C TRP A 3 -1.02 0.36 -7.00
N PHE A 4 -0.50 0.21 -5.78
CA PHE A 4 -1.06 0.90 -4.63
C PHE A 4 -0.93 2.42 -4.78
N GLY A 5 0.24 2.89 -5.22
CA GLY A 5 0.43 4.33 -5.44
C GLY A 5 -0.46 4.88 -6.55
N HIS A 6 -0.70 4.10 -7.60
CA HIS A 6 -1.66 4.46 -8.64
C HIS A 6 -3.08 4.62 -8.08
N ILE A 7 -3.58 3.58 -7.39
CA ILE A 7 -4.93 3.58 -6.79
C ILE A 7 -5.07 4.69 -5.73
N TRP A 8 -4.04 4.94 -4.92
CA TRP A 8 -4.07 5.97 -3.87
C TRP A 8 -4.21 7.38 -4.43
N ARG A 9 -3.65 7.64 -5.61
CA ARG A 9 -3.72 8.92 -6.32
C ARG A 9 -4.96 9.09 -7.18
N ALA A 10 -5.64 8.00 -7.56
CA ALA A 10 -6.85 8.07 -8.36
C ALA A 10 -7.98 8.71 -7.52
N GLU A 11 -8.33 9.95 -7.83
CA GLU A 11 -9.43 10.66 -7.16
C GLU A 11 -10.77 10.10 -7.62
N ASP A 12 -11.72 9.95 -6.69
CA ASP A 12 -13.07 9.38 -6.89
C ASP A 12 -13.20 7.97 -7.50
N ASP A 13 -12.08 7.26 -7.67
CA ASP A 13 -12.04 5.93 -8.24
C ASP A 13 -12.76 4.89 -7.36
N ILE A 14 -13.62 4.08 -7.98
CA ILE A 14 -14.28 2.92 -7.37
C ILE A 14 -13.23 1.96 -6.80
N LEU A 15 -12.08 1.80 -7.46
CA LEU A 15 -10.99 0.97 -6.96
C LEU A 15 -10.41 1.53 -5.67
N LYS A 16 -10.19 2.85 -5.59
CA LYS A 16 -9.77 3.50 -4.35
C LYS A 16 -10.83 3.32 -3.29
N LYS A 17 -12.11 3.58 -3.60
CA LYS A 17 -13.24 3.37 -2.68
C LYS A 17 -13.38 1.92 -2.22
N VAL A 18 -13.15 0.91 -3.05
CA VAL A 18 -13.25 -0.51 -2.64
C VAL A 18 -12.04 -0.92 -1.82
N THR A 19 -10.83 -0.53 -2.24
CA THR A 19 -9.61 -0.83 -1.48
C THR A 19 -9.55 -0.06 -0.16
N THR A 20 -10.15 1.13 -0.07
CA THR A 20 -10.32 1.88 1.16
C THR A 20 -11.58 1.51 1.95
N ALA A 21 -12.72 1.19 1.36
CA ALA A 21 -13.93 0.79 2.09
C ALA A 21 -13.86 -0.66 2.59
N THR A 22 -13.03 -1.52 1.97
CA THR A 22 -12.62 -2.79 2.62
C THR A 22 -11.91 -2.54 3.97
N ILE A 23 -11.44 -1.30 4.20
CA ILE A 23 -10.84 -0.89 5.47
C ILE A 23 -11.91 -0.71 6.56
N GLU A 24 -13.11 -0.29 6.19
CA GLU A 24 -14.17 0.13 7.11
C GLU A 24 -15.33 -0.89 7.19
N ILE A 25 -15.04 -2.17 7.00
CA ILE A 25 -15.99 -3.22 7.40
C ILE A 25 -15.96 -3.28 8.93
N GLN A 26 -16.74 -2.42 9.58
CA GLN A 26 -16.94 -2.33 11.03
C GLN A 26 -17.65 -3.57 11.61
N LYS A 27 -18.12 -4.50 10.75
CA LYS A 27 -18.77 -5.74 11.18
C LYS A 27 -17.76 -6.79 11.64
N LYS A 28 -18.12 -7.54 12.69
CA LYS A 28 -17.40 -8.70 13.22
C LYS A 28 -17.09 -9.68 12.08
N ARG A 29 -15.81 -9.81 11.72
CA ARG A 29 -15.36 -10.67 10.61
C ARG A 29 -15.59 -12.15 10.92
N ILE A 30 -15.93 -12.90 9.88
CA ILE A 30 -16.12 -14.35 9.93
C ILE A 30 -14.77 -15.02 10.28
N LEU A 31 -14.79 -16.00 11.19
CA LEU A 31 -13.61 -16.80 11.51
C LEU A 31 -13.10 -17.52 10.25
N GLY A 32 -11.77 -17.54 10.06
CA GLY A 32 -11.11 -18.26 8.98
C GLY A 32 -10.49 -17.37 7.88
N ARG A 33 -10.95 -16.12 7.71
CA ARG A 33 -10.28 -15.19 6.77
C ARG A 33 -9.01 -14.61 7.41
N PRO A 34 -7.85 -14.60 6.71
CA PRO A 34 -6.66 -13.89 7.18
C PRO A 34 -7.00 -12.46 7.59
N ARG A 35 -6.56 -12.06 8.79
CA ARG A 35 -6.83 -10.72 9.31
C ARG A 35 -6.09 -9.64 8.49
N THR A 36 -4.92 -10.00 7.95
CA THR A 36 -4.07 -9.14 7.11
C THR A 36 -4.78 -8.75 5.82
N ARG A 37 -4.94 -7.45 5.62
CA ARG A 37 -5.45 -6.86 4.37
C ARG A 37 -4.30 -6.56 3.42
N TRP A 38 -4.60 -6.39 2.14
CA TRP A 38 -3.60 -5.95 1.17
C TRP A 38 -2.94 -4.62 1.59
N LYS A 39 -3.73 -3.65 2.08
CA LYS A 39 -3.19 -2.38 2.62
C LYS A 39 -2.26 -2.60 3.81
N ASP A 40 -2.53 -3.59 4.67
CA ASP A 40 -1.67 -3.88 5.83
C ASP A 40 -0.33 -4.44 5.37
N ALA A 41 -0.32 -5.28 4.32
CA ALA A 41 0.90 -5.76 3.70
C ALA A 41 1.70 -4.60 3.08
N VAL A 42 1.05 -3.76 2.26
CA VAL A 42 1.68 -2.58 1.67
C VAL A 42 2.24 -1.64 2.73
N LYS A 43 1.52 -1.41 3.84
CA LYS A 43 2.01 -0.57 4.94
C LYS A 43 3.28 -1.16 5.56
N ARG A 44 3.33 -2.48 5.78
CA ARG A 44 4.54 -3.13 6.28
C ARG A 44 5.70 -3.00 5.30
N ASP A 45 5.46 -3.18 4.01
CA ASP A 45 6.49 -3.06 2.97
C ASP A 45 7.04 -1.61 2.91
N ILE A 46 6.18 -0.60 3.05
CA ILE A 46 6.59 0.81 3.14
C ILE A 46 7.48 1.02 4.38
N GLN A 47 7.02 0.53 5.54
CA GLN A 47 7.74 0.69 6.81
C GLN A 47 9.06 -0.09 6.88
N LEU A 48 9.19 -1.18 6.10
CA LEU A 48 10.43 -1.93 5.95
C LEU A 48 11.50 -1.11 5.22
N LEU A 49 11.09 -0.26 4.28
CA LEU A 49 11.98 0.56 3.46
C LEU A 49 12.24 1.93 4.09
N ASP A 50 11.24 2.52 4.73
CA ASP A 50 11.35 3.75 5.52
C ASP A 50 10.38 3.69 6.71
N VAL A 51 10.95 3.57 7.92
CA VAL A 51 10.21 3.43 9.18
C VAL A 51 9.26 4.61 9.44
N ASN A 52 9.61 5.79 8.94
CA ASN A 52 8.84 7.02 9.12
C ASN A 52 7.85 7.27 7.97
N ALA A 53 7.90 6.46 6.90
CA ALA A 53 6.99 6.60 5.78
C ALA A 53 5.60 6.02 6.09
N SER A 54 4.61 6.63 5.46
CA SER A 54 3.21 6.22 5.52
C SER A 54 2.63 6.08 4.11
N VAL A 55 1.40 5.57 4.01
CA VAL A 55 0.73 5.39 2.72
C VAL A 55 0.48 6.73 1.99
N GLU A 56 0.40 7.83 2.74
CA GLU A 56 0.27 9.19 2.22
C GLU A 56 1.48 9.62 1.38
N LEU A 57 2.66 9.01 1.60
CA LEU A 57 3.84 9.25 0.79
C LEU A 57 3.61 8.96 -0.70
N ALA A 58 2.65 8.08 -1.03
CA ALA A 58 2.23 7.81 -2.40
C ALA A 58 1.68 9.03 -3.14
N LEU A 59 1.28 10.10 -2.45
CA LEU A 59 0.87 11.36 -3.07
C LEU A 59 2.07 12.11 -3.69
N ASN A 60 3.25 11.98 -3.09
CA ASN A 60 4.49 12.49 -3.66
C ASN A 60 5.05 11.48 -4.66
N ARG A 61 4.93 11.76 -5.96
CA ARG A 61 5.33 10.84 -7.03
C ARG A 61 6.82 10.51 -7.02
N GLU A 62 7.67 11.48 -6.71
CA GLU A 62 9.14 11.29 -6.67
C GLU A 62 9.52 10.37 -5.52
N ARG A 63 9.12 10.73 -4.30
CA ARG A 63 9.40 9.89 -3.12
C ARG A 63 8.79 8.50 -3.22
N TRP A 64 7.63 8.38 -3.86
CA TRP A 64 7.04 7.08 -4.15
C TRP A 64 7.90 6.26 -5.11
N ARG A 65 8.48 6.90 -6.13
CA ARG A 65 9.38 6.24 -7.09
C ARG A 65 10.65 5.76 -6.41
N ASP A 66 11.24 6.57 -5.54
CA ASP A 66 12.44 6.20 -4.77
C ASP A 66 12.16 4.96 -3.90
N LEU A 67 10.99 4.92 -3.25
CA LEU A 67 10.54 3.75 -2.50
C LEU A 67 10.40 2.49 -3.37
N LEU A 68 9.88 2.63 -4.59
CA LEU A 68 9.73 1.50 -5.51
C LEU A 68 11.09 0.97 -5.97
N VAL A 69 12.04 1.86 -6.25
CA VAL A 69 13.41 1.47 -6.59
C VAL A 69 14.07 0.76 -5.40
N ALA A 70 13.97 1.31 -4.18
CA ALA A 70 14.47 0.66 -2.98
C ALA A 70 13.85 -0.73 -2.76
N ALA A 71 12.54 -0.87 -3.02
CA ALA A 71 11.85 -2.15 -2.96
C ALA A 71 12.39 -3.15 -3.99
N GLN A 72 12.66 -2.71 -5.23
CA GLN A 72 13.22 -3.55 -6.28
C GLN A 72 14.64 -4.01 -5.97
N VAL A 73 15.47 -3.14 -5.38
CA VAL A 73 16.81 -3.49 -4.88
C VAL A 73 16.72 -4.55 -3.78
N LEU A 74 15.82 -4.37 -2.82
CA LEU A 74 15.61 -5.34 -1.73
C LEU A 74 15.13 -6.72 -2.24
N GLN A 75 14.42 -6.74 -3.38
CA GLN A 75 13.98 -7.97 -4.04
C GLN A 75 15.02 -8.56 -5.01
N GLY A 76 16.18 -7.91 -5.17
CA GLY A 76 17.23 -8.33 -6.11
C GLY A 76 16.84 -8.19 -7.59
N LEU A 77 15.85 -7.36 -7.89
CA LEU A 77 15.35 -7.11 -9.26
C LEU A 77 16.14 -6.01 -9.98
N LEU A 78 16.84 -5.18 -9.23
CA LEU A 78 17.81 -4.21 -9.73
C LEU A 78 19.16 -4.57 -9.10
N SER A 79 20.09 -5.04 -9.94
CA SER A 79 21.47 -5.37 -9.62
C SER A 79 22.42 -4.46 -10.38
#